data_AF-A0A3D2JCQ1-F1
#
_entry.id   AF-A0A3D2JCQ1-F1
#
_cell.length_a   1.000
_cell.length_b   1.000
_cell.length_c   1.000
_cell.angle_alpha   90.00
_cell.angle_beta   90.00
_cell.angle_gamma   90.00
#
_symmetry.space_group_name_H-M   'P 1'
#
loop_
_entity.id
_entity.type
_entity.pdbx_description
1 polymer ?
#
loop_
_entity_poly.entity_id
_entity_poly.type
_entity_poly.pdbx_seq_one_letter_code
_entity_poly.pdbx_strand_id
1 'polypeptide(L)'
;DEAATLLAVSERTIRRMIRDGRLHVLRDGQRGVWIDVQDIEHKENARVHSAFEEVRDRLQHQLEEQATAILTLQEEVHRQAEVIQACEDMIHHLITRRVVGGEGEGDEAHPISFADIAPFVTLMKTRNQGPLGHAVMPTPSPLEKRHLPVGTCRLVQFATQHEVSVDEIKSLFAQGHIQLTVVSRGEYARRNKQEWWIRPEQQRDLVRYWDEQAISYTPCPHCPHGRANEQMDAG
;
A
#
# COMPACT_ATOMS: atom_id res chain seq x y z
N ASP A 1 -25.12 -37.59 -9.91
CA ASP A 1 -24.60 -36.61 -10.90
C ASP A 1 -25.36 -35.30 -10.90
N GLU A 2 -26.69 -35.32 -10.93
CA GLU A 2 -27.52 -34.10 -10.92
C GLU A 2 -27.25 -33.18 -9.71
N ALA A 3 -27.23 -33.73 -8.49
CA ALA A 3 -26.88 -32.96 -7.28
C ALA A 3 -25.45 -32.39 -7.30
N ALA A 4 -24.51 -33.04 -7.99
CA ALA A 4 -23.14 -32.56 -8.14
C ALA A 4 -23.10 -31.33 -9.06
N THR A 5 -23.94 -31.34 -10.09
CA THR A 5 -24.14 -30.22 -11.03
C THR A 5 -24.81 -29.03 -10.33
N LEU A 6 -25.90 -29.28 -9.60
CA LEU A 6 -26.65 -28.23 -8.88
C LEU A 6 -25.80 -27.52 -7.83
N LEU A 7 -24.94 -28.25 -7.11
CA LEU A 7 -24.06 -27.66 -6.08
C LEU A 7 -22.70 -27.21 -6.63
N ALA A 8 -22.45 -27.36 -7.94
CA ALA A 8 -21.16 -27.10 -8.59
C ALA A 8 -19.97 -27.75 -7.86
N VAL A 9 -20.10 -29.03 -7.45
CA VAL A 9 -19.06 -29.80 -6.76
C VAL A 9 -18.87 -31.18 -7.41
N SER A 10 -17.74 -31.83 -7.12
CA SER A 10 -17.50 -33.20 -7.62
C SER A 10 -18.46 -34.22 -7.02
N GLU A 11 -18.78 -35.28 -7.77
CA GLU A 11 -19.59 -36.41 -7.27
C GLU A 11 -18.96 -37.06 -6.02
N ARG A 12 -17.63 -37.10 -5.94
CA ARG A 12 -16.88 -37.55 -4.76
C ARG A 12 -17.22 -36.71 -3.53
N THR A 13 -17.38 -35.40 -3.69
CA THR A 13 -17.79 -34.48 -2.62
C THR A 13 -19.21 -34.77 -2.17
N ILE A 14 -20.14 -34.99 -3.10
CA ILE A 14 -21.52 -35.37 -2.79
C ILE A 14 -21.57 -36.69 -1.99
N ARG A 15 -20.86 -37.72 -2.44
CA ARG A 15 -20.75 -39.00 -1.71
C ARG A 15 -20.18 -38.82 -0.30
N ARG A 16 -19.23 -37.90 -0.12
CA ARG A 16 -18.71 -37.55 1.21
C ARG A 16 -19.77 -36.84 2.05
N MET A 17 -20.49 -35.87 1.49
CA MET A 17 -21.55 -35.14 2.20
C MET A 17 -22.67 -36.06 2.66
N ILE A 18 -23.06 -37.05 1.84
CA ILE A 18 -24.03 -38.09 2.23
C ILE A 18 -23.48 -38.92 3.39
N ARG A 19 -22.20 -39.34 3.33
CA ARG A 19 -21.55 -40.11 4.40
C ARG A 19 -21.47 -39.32 5.72
N ASP A 20 -21.19 -38.02 5.62
CA ASP A 20 -21.05 -37.11 6.75
C ASP A 20 -22.42 -36.68 7.32
N GLY A 21 -23.53 -37.22 6.81
CA GLY A 21 -24.90 -36.89 7.25
C GLY A 21 -25.35 -35.47 6.89
N ARG A 22 -24.68 -34.83 5.91
CA ARG A 22 -24.94 -33.44 5.52
C ARG A 22 -26.00 -33.29 4.42
N LEU A 23 -26.40 -34.38 3.79
CA LEU A 23 -27.49 -34.47 2.82
C LEU A 23 -28.33 -35.70 3.20
N HIS A 24 -29.65 -35.55 3.29
CA HIS A 24 -30.51 -36.71 3.46
C HIS A 24 -30.69 -37.43 2.12
N VAL A 25 -30.73 -38.75 2.19
CA VAL A 25 -30.87 -39.62 1.03
C VAL A 25 -31.98 -40.63 1.24
N LEU A 26 -32.85 -40.74 0.25
CA LEU A 26 -33.82 -41.83 0.15
C LEU A 26 -33.19 -42.92 -0.73
N ARG A 27 -33.09 -44.13 -0.17
CA ARG A 27 -32.59 -45.30 -0.89
C ARG A 27 -33.76 -46.19 -1.24
N ASP A 28 -33.99 -46.39 -2.53
CA ASP A 28 -34.92 -47.42 -2.98
C ASP A 28 -34.17 -48.76 -3.08
N GLY A 29 -34.86 -49.87 -2.81
CA GLY A 29 -34.32 -51.24 -2.80
C GLY A 29 -33.65 -51.65 -4.12
N GLN A 30 -33.92 -50.92 -5.21
CA GLN A 30 -33.25 -51.04 -6.50
C GLN A 30 -32.11 -50.03 -6.69
N ARG A 31 -31.11 -50.03 -5.79
CA ARG A 31 -29.78 -49.36 -5.95
C ARG A 31 -29.74 -47.84 -6.25
N GLY A 32 -30.87 -47.17 -6.39
CA GLY A 32 -30.96 -45.72 -6.61
C GLY A 32 -30.76 -44.94 -5.33
N VAL A 33 -30.04 -43.81 -5.43
CA VAL A 33 -29.89 -42.82 -4.34
C VAL A 33 -30.57 -41.53 -4.78
N TRP A 34 -31.60 -41.13 -4.07
CA TRP A 34 -32.34 -39.91 -4.31
C TRP A 34 -32.01 -38.90 -3.21
N ILE A 35 -31.75 -37.65 -3.60
CA ILE A 35 -31.47 -36.54 -2.68
C ILE A 35 -32.63 -35.55 -2.84
N ASP A 36 -33.19 -35.07 -1.73
CA ASP A 36 -34.22 -34.05 -1.80
C ASP A 36 -33.63 -32.74 -2.34
N VAL A 37 -34.32 -32.12 -3.30
CA VAL A 37 -33.90 -30.83 -3.87
C VAL A 37 -33.95 -29.73 -2.80
N GLN A 38 -34.87 -29.81 -1.84
CA GLN A 38 -34.94 -28.84 -0.75
C GLN A 38 -33.70 -28.87 0.16
N ASP A 39 -33.10 -30.04 0.37
CA ASP A 39 -31.85 -30.18 1.13
C ASP A 39 -30.67 -29.52 0.40
N ILE A 40 -30.68 -29.59 -0.93
CA ILE A 40 -29.67 -28.97 -1.79
C ILE A 40 -29.78 -27.44 -1.70
N GLU A 41 -30.99 -26.90 -1.84
CA GLU A 41 -31.27 -25.46 -1.74
C GLU A 41 -30.93 -24.91 -0.35
N HIS A 42 -31.30 -25.63 0.73
CA HIS A 42 -30.94 -25.22 2.09
C HIS A 42 -29.42 -25.16 2.29
N LYS A 43 -28.66 -26.09 1.69
CA LYS A 43 -27.19 -26.08 1.77
C LYS A 43 -26.55 -24.97 0.95
N GLU A 44 -27.06 -24.70 -0.23
CA GLU A 44 -26.58 -23.59 -1.05
C GLU A 44 -26.84 -22.24 -0.33
N ASN A 45 -28.06 -22.04 0.17
CA ASN A 45 -28.43 -20.84 0.92
C ASN A 45 -27.57 -20.68 2.20
N ALA A 46 -27.34 -21.75 2.95
CA ALA A 46 -26.48 -21.70 4.14
C ALA A 46 -25.02 -21.35 3.81
N ARG A 47 -24.50 -21.84 2.67
CA ARG A 47 -23.14 -21.53 2.21
C ARG A 47 -23.03 -20.07 1.77
N VAL A 48 -24.02 -19.56 1.05
CA VAL A 48 -24.08 -18.15 0.63
C VAL A 48 -24.18 -17.24 1.85
N HIS A 49 -25.02 -17.59 2.84
CA HIS A 49 -25.15 -16.81 4.07
C HIS A 49 -23.83 -16.77 4.87
N SER A 50 -23.17 -17.92 5.04
CA SER A 50 -21.88 -17.99 5.73
C SER A 50 -20.78 -17.19 5.02
N ALA A 51 -20.70 -17.26 3.68
CA ALA A 51 -19.74 -16.46 2.93
C ALA A 51 -20.04 -14.96 3.02
N PHE A 52 -21.32 -14.58 3.02
CA PHE A 52 -21.73 -13.19 3.19
C PHE A 52 -21.43 -12.67 4.60
N GLU A 53 -21.66 -13.48 5.64
CA GLU A 53 -21.30 -13.16 7.03
C GLU A 53 -19.79 -12.97 7.19
N GLU A 54 -18.96 -13.84 6.62
CA GLU A 54 -17.50 -13.68 6.66
C GLU A 54 -17.04 -12.37 5.99
N VAL A 55 -17.65 -12.01 4.85
CA VAL A 55 -17.35 -10.75 4.16
C VAL A 55 -17.82 -9.55 4.97
N ARG A 56 -19.04 -9.61 5.53
CA ARG A 56 -19.59 -8.56 6.40
C ARG A 56 -18.69 -8.33 7.62
N ASP A 57 -18.31 -9.39 8.31
CA ASP A 57 -17.50 -9.31 9.53
C ASP A 57 -16.10 -8.76 9.21
N ARG A 58 -15.51 -9.15 8.07
CA ARG A 58 -14.24 -8.55 7.59
C ARG A 58 -14.39 -7.07 7.31
N LEU A 59 -15.45 -6.66 6.60
CA LEU A 59 -15.69 -5.25 6.29
C LEU A 59 -15.93 -4.43 7.57
N GLN A 60 -16.67 -4.98 8.52
CA GLN A 60 -16.90 -4.35 9.81
C GLN A 60 -15.59 -4.15 10.58
N HIS A 61 -14.74 -5.18 10.64
CA HIS A 61 -13.43 -5.05 11.28
C HIS A 61 -12.56 -3.98 10.61
N GLN A 62 -12.55 -3.91 9.28
CA GLN A 62 -11.83 -2.87 8.56
C GLN A 62 -12.37 -1.47 8.85
N LEU A 63 -13.69 -1.32 8.98
CA LEU A 63 -14.30 -0.04 9.37
C LEU A 63 -13.91 0.37 10.78
N GLU A 64 -13.86 -0.56 11.73
CA GLU A 64 -13.43 -0.30 13.11
C GLU A 64 -11.95 0.09 13.19
N GLU A 65 -11.08 -0.60 12.44
CA GLU A 65 -9.66 -0.24 12.33
C GLU A 65 -9.47 1.16 11.73
N GLN A 66 -10.20 1.48 10.66
CA GLN A 66 -10.15 2.80 10.02
C GLN A 66 -10.69 3.90 10.93
N ALA A 67 -11.80 3.66 11.64
CA ALA A 67 -12.35 4.62 12.60
C ALA A 67 -11.35 4.93 13.72
N THR A 68 -10.68 3.90 14.24
CA THR A 68 -9.64 4.06 15.27
C THR A 68 -8.46 4.88 14.75
N ALA A 69 -7.98 4.58 13.53
CA ALA A 69 -6.89 5.33 12.91
C ALA A 69 -7.25 6.81 12.69
N ILE A 70 -8.49 7.09 12.27
CA ILE A 70 -8.97 8.47 12.09
C ILE A 70 -8.97 9.22 13.43
N LEU A 71 -9.45 8.61 14.51
CA LEU A 71 -9.44 9.23 15.84
C LEU A 71 -8.02 9.57 16.30
N THR A 72 -7.08 8.64 16.15
CA THR A 72 -5.67 8.89 16.49
C THR A 72 -5.06 10.01 15.66
N LEU A 73 -5.38 10.09 14.36
CA LEU A 73 -4.90 11.18 13.51
C LEU A 73 -5.53 12.52 13.89
N GLN A 74 -6.81 12.54 14.28
CA GLN A 74 -7.47 13.76 14.75
C GLN A 74 -6.86 14.27 16.05
N GLU A 75 -6.53 13.39 16.99
CA GLU A 75 -5.81 13.75 18.22
C GLU A 75 -4.44 14.34 17.91
N GLU A 76 -3.69 13.73 16.98
CA GLU A 76 -2.38 14.24 16.57
C GLU A 76 -2.47 15.61 15.88
N VAL A 77 -3.46 15.81 15.00
CA VAL A 77 -3.71 17.11 14.36
C VAL A 77 -4.06 18.17 15.39
N HIS A 78 -4.93 17.85 16.36
CA HIS A 78 -5.28 18.78 17.43
C HIS A 78 -4.05 19.16 18.26
N ARG A 79 -3.24 18.18 18.65
CA ARG A 79 -1.98 18.41 19.36
C ARG A 79 -1.00 19.27 18.57
N GLN A 80 -0.92 19.09 17.26
CA GLN A 80 -0.09 19.92 16.40
C GLN A 80 -0.62 21.36 16.31
N ALA A 81 -1.94 21.55 16.24
CA ALA A 81 -2.55 22.87 16.24
C ALA A 81 -2.25 23.63 17.54
N GLU A 82 -2.33 22.98 18.70
CA GLU A 82 -1.94 23.59 19.99
C GLU A 82 -0.47 24.04 20.00
N VAL A 83 0.43 23.25 19.41
CA VAL A 83 1.85 23.62 19.30
C VAL A 83 2.04 24.82 18.38
N ILE A 84 1.35 24.85 17.24
CA ILE A 84 1.41 26.00 16.31
C ILE A 84 0.91 27.26 17.03
N GLN A 85 -0.22 27.19 17.72
CA GLN A 85 -0.75 28.31 18.49
C GLN A 85 0.26 28.81 19.54
N ALA A 86 0.89 27.89 20.29
CA ALA A 86 1.91 28.25 21.27
C ALA A 86 3.13 28.92 20.62
N CYS A 87 3.51 28.53 19.40
CA CYS A 87 4.59 29.17 18.64
C CYS A 87 4.18 30.58 18.19
N GLU A 88 2.95 30.76 17.71
CA GLU A 88 2.42 32.05 17.28
C GLU A 88 2.36 33.04 18.46
N ASP A 89 1.84 32.62 19.61
CA ASP A 89 1.77 33.43 20.82
C ASP A 89 3.16 33.87 21.28
N MET A 90 4.15 32.97 21.18
CA MET A 90 5.54 33.27 21.51
C MET A 90 6.16 34.28 20.53
N ILE A 91 5.95 34.10 19.21
CA ILE A 91 6.43 35.05 18.20
C ILE A 91 5.81 36.43 18.46
N HIS A 92 4.51 36.49 18.74
CA HIS A 92 3.83 37.73 19.11
C HIS A 92 4.42 38.37 20.36
N HIS A 93 4.74 37.59 21.40
CA HIS A 93 5.40 38.09 22.60
C HIS A 93 6.78 38.70 22.30
N LEU A 94 7.61 38.02 21.49
CA LEU A 94 8.94 38.50 21.11
C LEU A 94 8.87 39.78 20.27
N ILE A 95 7.94 39.86 19.33
CA ILE A 95 7.71 41.06 18.51
C ILE A 95 7.26 42.23 19.41
N THR A 96 6.27 42.01 20.27
CA THR A 96 5.73 43.05 21.16
C THR A 96 6.81 43.60 22.09
N ARG A 97 7.64 42.72 22.67
CA ARG A 97 8.75 43.14 23.54
C ARG A 97 9.80 43.98 22.81
N ARG A 98 10.07 43.67 21.53
CA ARG A 98 10.99 44.44 20.68
C ARG A 98 10.44 45.80 20.29
N VAL A 99 9.14 45.90 20.01
CA VAL A 99 8.47 47.16 19.64
C VAL A 99 8.36 48.10 20.83
N VAL A 100 8.01 47.58 22.02
CA VAL A 100 7.85 48.40 23.23
C VAL A 100 9.21 48.79 23.86
N GLY A 101 10.27 48.00 23.65
CA GLY A 101 11.62 48.30 24.13
C GLY A 101 12.45 49.20 23.21
N GLY A 102 11.92 49.62 22.05
CA GLY A 102 12.66 50.27 20.97
C GLY A 102 12.67 51.81 20.95
N GLU A 103 12.14 52.50 21.96
CA GLU A 103 12.13 53.98 22.01
C GLU A 103 13.32 54.60 22.77
N GLY A 104 14.39 53.85 22.99
CA GLY A 104 15.66 54.38 23.49
C GLY A 104 16.67 54.56 22.36
N GLU A 105 16.86 55.80 21.90
CA GLU A 105 17.98 56.23 21.05
C GLU A 105 19.33 55.75 21.63
N GLY A 106 19.88 54.68 21.09
CA GLY A 106 21.13 54.07 21.56
C GLY A 106 21.27 52.64 21.05
N ASP A 107 21.64 52.51 19.78
CA ASP A 107 21.75 51.30 18.98
C ASP A 107 22.77 50.28 19.52
N GLU A 108 22.40 49.54 20.56
CA GLU A 108 22.99 48.24 20.88
C GLU A 108 21.89 47.18 20.81
N ALA A 109 21.75 46.56 19.63
CA ALA A 109 20.87 45.42 19.41
C ALA A 109 21.16 44.32 20.44
N HIS A 110 20.38 44.25 21.52
CA HIS A 110 20.47 43.16 22.48
C HIS A 110 20.11 41.85 21.77
N PRO A 111 21.06 40.89 21.64
CA PRO A 111 20.77 39.62 21.00
C PRO A 111 19.73 38.87 21.83
N ILE A 112 18.75 38.27 21.16
CA ILE A 112 17.74 37.40 21.77
C ILE A 112 18.49 36.38 22.64
N SER A 113 18.29 36.43 23.95
CA SER A 113 19.01 35.57 24.88
C SER A 113 18.43 34.16 24.79
N PHE A 114 19.26 33.15 24.98
CA PHE A 114 18.79 31.77 25.10
C PHE A 114 17.72 31.61 26.20
N ALA A 115 17.74 32.47 27.23
CA ALA A 115 16.70 32.51 28.26
C ALA A 115 15.31 32.84 27.72
N ASP A 116 15.21 33.63 26.63
CA ASP A 116 13.95 33.96 25.99
C ASP A 116 13.40 32.79 25.14
N ILE A 117 14.25 31.82 24.77
CA ILE A 117 13.91 30.66 23.92
C ILE A 117 13.93 29.33 24.73
N ALA A 118 14.45 29.33 25.96
CA ALA A 118 14.56 28.14 26.81
C ALA A 118 13.22 27.42 27.09
N PRO A 119 12.09 28.11 27.27
CA PRO A 119 10.77 27.45 27.39
C PRO A 119 10.41 26.68 26.12
N PHE A 120 10.75 27.20 24.94
CA PHE A 120 10.50 26.56 23.64
C PHE A 120 11.37 25.32 23.41
N VAL A 121 12.67 25.41 23.74
CA VAL A 121 13.57 24.24 23.68
C VAL A 121 13.09 23.14 24.63
N THR A 122 12.54 23.51 25.79
CA THR A 122 11.95 22.56 26.74
C THR A 122 10.67 21.94 26.19
N LEU A 123 9.75 22.73 25.61
CA LEU A 123 8.51 22.25 24.97
C LEU A 123 8.79 21.27 23.81
N MET A 124 9.77 21.59 22.96
CA MET A 124 10.24 20.74 21.86
C MET A 124 10.94 19.46 22.35
N LYS A 125 11.69 19.53 23.47
CA LYS A 125 12.32 18.35 24.09
C LYS A 125 11.30 17.41 24.74
N THR A 126 10.27 17.94 25.41
CA THR A 126 9.17 17.13 25.97
C THR A 126 8.31 16.49 24.88
N ARG A 127 8.20 17.10 23.68
CA ARG A 127 7.53 16.50 22.51
C ARG A 127 8.20 15.21 22.03
N ASN A 128 9.51 15.06 22.20
CA ASN A 128 10.26 13.85 21.86
C ASN A 128 10.22 12.77 22.96
N GLN A 129 9.54 13.02 24.08
CA GLN A 129 9.49 12.12 25.25
C GLN A 129 8.07 11.63 25.60
N GLY A 130 7.13 11.68 24.66
CA GLY A 130 5.87 10.95 24.83
C GLY A 130 6.13 9.45 25.08
N PRO A 131 5.21 8.72 25.75
CA PRO A 131 5.39 7.30 26.11
C PRO A 131 5.49 6.33 24.91
N LEU A 132 5.49 6.85 23.68
CA LEU A 132 5.78 6.14 22.43
C LEU A 132 6.97 6.75 21.68
N GLY A 133 7.89 7.40 22.40
CA GLY A 133 9.19 7.87 21.91
C GLY A 133 10.15 6.73 21.58
N HIS A 134 9.70 5.73 20.82
CA HIS A 134 10.61 5.11 19.88
C HIS A 134 11.01 6.23 18.94
N ALA A 135 12.26 6.68 19.04
CA ALA A 135 12.88 7.44 17.97
C ALA A 135 12.54 6.70 16.68
N VAL A 136 11.64 7.27 15.87
CA VAL A 136 11.33 6.76 14.55
C VAL A 136 12.57 7.09 13.75
N MET A 137 13.61 6.27 13.94
CA MET A 137 14.73 6.18 13.03
C MET A 137 14.08 6.06 11.66
N PRO A 138 14.41 6.94 10.70
CA PRO A 138 13.80 6.92 9.39
C PRO A 138 13.91 5.50 8.87
N THR A 139 12.78 4.79 8.83
CA THR A 139 12.78 3.40 8.42
C THR A 139 13.29 3.40 6.99
N PRO A 140 14.39 2.68 6.69
CA PRO A 140 14.99 2.73 5.38
C PRO A 140 13.92 2.36 4.36
N SER A 141 13.84 3.16 3.31
CA SER A 141 12.88 2.95 2.22
C SER A 141 13.04 1.53 1.67
N PRO A 142 12.00 0.96 1.03
CA PRO A 142 12.12 -0.35 0.39
C PRO A 142 13.29 -0.45 -0.60
N LEU A 143 13.70 0.66 -1.23
CA LEU A 143 14.88 0.69 -2.10
C LEU A 143 16.19 0.62 -1.32
N GLU A 144 16.31 1.41 -0.25
CA GLU A 144 17.50 1.42 0.63
C GLU A 144 17.71 0.06 1.29
N LYS A 145 16.63 -0.58 1.78
CA LYS A 145 16.66 -1.95 2.33
C LYS A 145 17.17 -3.00 1.34
N ARG A 146 17.08 -2.72 0.04
CA ARG A 146 17.48 -3.64 -1.04
C ARG A 146 18.73 -3.19 -1.78
N HIS A 147 19.35 -2.07 -1.36
CA HIS A 147 20.48 -1.46 -2.04
C HIS A 147 20.23 -1.19 -3.53
N LEU A 148 19.01 -0.80 -3.89
CA LEU A 148 18.63 -0.45 -5.25
C LEU A 148 18.82 1.04 -5.51
N PRO A 149 19.25 1.45 -6.72
CA PRO A 149 19.47 2.85 -7.04
C PRO A 149 18.16 3.64 -7.05
N VAL A 150 18.26 4.95 -6.77
CA VAL A 150 17.13 5.89 -6.86
C VAL A 150 16.52 5.85 -8.26
N GLY A 151 15.19 5.92 -8.34
CA GLY A 151 14.44 5.79 -9.59
C GLY A 151 14.13 4.35 -10.01
N THR A 152 14.64 3.35 -9.29
CA THR A 152 14.17 1.97 -9.46
C THR A 152 12.73 1.85 -8.96
N CYS A 153 11.87 1.21 -9.74
CA CYS A 153 10.48 0.96 -9.35
C CYS A 153 10.11 -0.52 -9.49
N ARG A 154 9.00 -0.92 -8.87
CA ARG A 154 8.47 -2.28 -8.98
C ARG A 154 7.98 -2.53 -10.40
N LEU A 155 8.25 -3.72 -10.93
CA LEU A 155 7.80 -4.09 -12.28
C LEU A 155 6.27 -3.96 -12.43
N VAL A 156 5.51 -4.37 -11.41
CA VAL A 156 4.04 -4.26 -11.41
C VAL A 156 3.57 -2.81 -11.50
N GLN A 157 4.24 -1.90 -10.76
CA GLN A 157 3.93 -0.48 -10.78
C GLN A 157 4.24 0.12 -12.16
N PHE A 158 5.41 -0.20 -12.71
CA PHE A 158 5.82 0.23 -14.05
C PHE A 158 4.84 -0.25 -15.13
N ALA A 159 4.47 -1.53 -15.11
CA ALA A 159 3.52 -2.12 -16.04
C ALA A 159 2.15 -1.44 -15.99
N THR A 160 1.64 -1.19 -14.77
CA THR A 160 0.37 -0.48 -14.55
C THR A 160 0.41 0.95 -15.09
N GLN A 161 1.50 1.66 -14.85
CA GLN A 161 1.69 3.06 -15.27
C GLN A 161 1.77 3.22 -16.79
N HIS A 162 2.22 2.18 -17.50
CA HIS A 162 2.35 2.16 -18.96
C HIS A 162 1.23 1.38 -19.67
N GLU A 163 0.24 0.87 -18.92
CA GLU A 163 -0.86 0.05 -19.43
C GLU A 163 -0.40 -1.20 -20.20
N VAL A 164 0.70 -1.83 -19.75
CA VAL A 164 1.26 -3.06 -20.33
C VAL A 164 1.14 -4.21 -19.33
N SER A 165 1.02 -5.45 -19.80
CA SER A 165 0.96 -6.60 -18.91
C SER A 165 2.34 -6.93 -18.31
N VAL A 166 2.35 -7.30 -17.03
CA VAL A 166 3.56 -7.80 -16.35
C VAL A 166 4.09 -9.06 -17.03
N ASP A 167 3.19 -9.91 -17.55
CA ASP A 167 3.58 -11.17 -18.19
C ASP A 167 4.21 -10.95 -19.56
N GLU A 168 3.78 -9.93 -20.30
CA GLU A 168 4.42 -9.50 -21.56
C GLU A 168 5.86 -9.06 -21.28
N ILE A 169 6.07 -8.20 -20.29
CA ILE A 169 7.43 -7.74 -19.93
C ILE A 169 8.32 -8.91 -19.48
N LYS A 170 7.77 -9.84 -18.69
CA LYS A 170 8.52 -11.05 -18.29
C LYS A 170 8.83 -11.97 -19.47
N SER A 171 7.94 -12.05 -20.45
CA SER A 171 8.18 -12.81 -21.69
C SER A 171 9.37 -12.23 -22.46
N LEU A 172 9.43 -10.90 -22.60
CA LEU A 172 10.58 -10.21 -23.22
C LEU A 172 11.89 -10.47 -22.47
N PHE A 173 11.84 -10.47 -21.14
CA PHE A 173 13.00 -10.84 -20.32
C PHE A 173 13.42 -12.30 -20.52
N ALA A 174 12.47 -13.24 -20.55
CA ALA A 174 12.74 -14.66 -20.78
C ALA A 174 13.33 -14.93 -22.17
N GLN A 175 12.95 -14.12 -23.17
CA GLN A 175 13.50 -14.16 -24.52
C GLN A 175 14.85 -13.43 -24.65
N GLY A 176 15.31 -12.75 -23.61
CA GLY A 176 16.59 -12.03 -23.60
C GLY A 176 16.58 -10.67 -24.32
N HIS A 177 15.39 -10.15 -24.67
CA HIS A 177 15.27 -8.84 -25.33
C HIS A 177 15.54 -7.67 -24.38
N ILE A 178 15.27 -7.85 -23.09
CA ILE A 178 15.45 -6.83 -22.06
C ILE A 178 16.10 -7.42 -20.82
N GLN A 179 16.60 -6.55 -19.95
CA GLN A 179 17.14 -6.93 -18.64
C GLN A 179 16.21 -6.46 -17.52
N LEU A 180 15.99 -7.30 -16.52
CA LEU A 180 15.22 -6.98 -15.32
C LEU A 180 16.04 -7.27 -14.06
N THR A 181 15.79 -6.52 -13.00
CA THR A 181 16.44 -6.75 -11.71
C THR A 181 15.56 -7.66 -10.84
N VAL A 182 16.06 -8.86 -10.54
CA VAL A 182 15.37 -9.84 -9.68
C VAL A 182 16.01 -9.87 -8.30
N VAL A 183 15.23 -9.55 -7.27
CA VAL A 183 15.69 -9.56 -5.87
C VAL A 183 15.00 -10.70 -5.12
N SER A 184 15.77 -11.56 -4.45
CA SER A 184 15.21 -12.63 -3.62
C SER A 184 14.55 -12.08 -2.34
N ARG A 185 13.40 -12.62 -1.94
CA ARG A 185 12.70 -12.26 -0.69
C ARG A 185 13.29 -12.90 0.57
N GLY A 186 14.42 -13.59 0.45
CA GLY A 186 15.04 -14.33 1.54
C GLY A 186 14.45 -15.74 1.70
N GLU A 187 15.16 -16.60 2.44
CA GLU A 187 14.86 -18.04 2.51
C GLU A 187 13.52 -18.36 3.18
N TYR A 188 13.03 -17.49 4.05
CA TYR A 188 11.79 -17.70 4.82
C TYR A 188 10.51 -17.32 4.05
N ALA A 189 10.60 -16.79 2.83
CA ALA A 189 9.43 -16.45 2.03
C ALA A 189 8.73 -17.71 1.51
N ARG A 190 7.53 -18.01 2.04
CA ARG A 190 6.74 -19.20 1.65
C ARG A 190 6.16 -19.14 0.24
N ARG A 191 5.89 -17.94 -0.29
CA ARG A 191 5.34 -17.69 -1.64
C ARG A 191 6.01 -16.45 -2.22
N ASN A 192 6.04 -16.35 -3.56
CA ASN A 192 6.62 -15.21 -4.29
C ASN A 192 8.05 -14.91 -3.83
N LYS A 193 8.94 -15.92 -3.95
CA LYS A 193 10.33 -15.83 -3.49
C LYS A 193 11.16 -14.77 -4.21
N GLN A 194 10.65 -14.20 -5.30
CA GLN A 194 11.33 -13.23 -6.13
C GLN A 194 10.51 -11.94 -6.25
N GLU A 195 11.23 -10.83 -6.22
CA GLU A 195 10.75 -9.50 -6.47
C GLU A 195 11.30 -9.00 -7.79
N TRP A 196 10.42 -8.58 -8.68
CA TRP A 196 10.80 -8.01 -9.97
C TRP A 196 10.82 -6.48 -9.87
N TRP A 197 11.97 -5.91 -10.20
CA TRP A 197 12.25 -4.48 -10.19
C TRP A 197 12.83 -4.07 -11.54
N ILE A 198 12.61 -2.81 -11.93
CA ILE A 198 13.14 -2.25 -13.16
C ILE A 198 13.91 -0.95 -12.86
N ARG A 199 15.21 -0.96 -13.14
CA ARG A 199 16.11 0.18 -12.91
C ARG A 199 15.89 1.27 -13.97
N PRO A 200 16.28 2.53 -13.72
CA PRO A 200 16.15 3.61 -14.71
C PRO A 200 16.72 3.28 -16.10
N GLU A 201 17.90 2.63 -16.15
CA GLU A 201 18.52 2.22 -17.42
C GLU A 201 17.67 1.17 -18.14
N GLN A 202 17.18 0.17 -17.39
CA GLN A 202 16.32 -0.90 -17.90
C GLN A 202 14.96 -0.37 -18.38
N GLN A 203 14.41 0.66 -17.72
CA GLN A 203 13.19 1.34 -18.17
C GLN A 203 13.39 1.99 -19.54
N ARG A 204 14.53 2.65 -19.77
CA ARG A 204 14.85 3.25 -21.07
C ARG A 204 15.02 2.18 -22.16
N ASP A 205 15.73 1.10 -21.85
CA ASP A 205 15.94 0.01 -22.81
C ASP A 205 14.63 -0.68 -23.20
N LEU A 206 13.73 -0.90 -22.23
CA LEU A 206 12.41 -1.49 -22.48
C LEU A 206 11.53 -0.58 -23.35
N VAL A 207 11.50 0.73 -23.07
CA VAL A 207 10.74 1.67 -23.87
C VAL A 207 11.29 1.78 -25.29
N ARG A 208 12.62 1.87 -25.45
CA ARG A 208 13.25 1.83 -26.78
C ARG A 208 12.87 0.57 -27.55
N TYR A 209 12.85 -0.59 -26.88
CA TYR A 209 12.41 -1.84 -27.51
C TYR A 209 10.94 -1.77 -27.95
N TRP A 210 10.05 -1.20 -27.13
CA TRP A 210 8.65 -1.02 -27.52
C TRP A 210 8.50 -0.08 -28.73
N ASP A 211 9.25 1.03 -28.76
CA ASP A 211 9.27 1.96 -29.89
C ASP A 211 9.74 1.25 -31.18
N GLU A 212 10.86 0.52 -31.12
CA GLU A 212 11.43 -0.21 -32.26
C GLU A 212 10.49 -1.31 -32.80
N GLN A 213 9.70 -1.92 -31.93
CA GLN A 213 8.74 -2.98 -32.28
C GLN A 213 7.31 -2.47 -32.51
N ALA A 214 7.08 -1.15 -32.43
CA ALA A 214 5.76 -0.53 -32.49
C ALA A 214 4.73 -1.15 -31.52
N ILE A 215 5.18 -1.52 -30.31
CA ILE A 215 4.32 -2.03 -29.25
C ILE A 215 3.65 -0.83 -28.55
N SER A 216 2.32 -0.86 -28.45
CA SER A 216 1.57 0.22 -27.80
C SER A 216 1.83 0.27 -26.30
N TYR A 217 2.11 1.47 -25.77
CA TYR A 217 2.21 1.75 -24.34
C TYR A 217 1.81 3.20 -24.05
N THR A 218 1.41 3.51 -22.82
CA THR A 218 1.08 4.88 -22.41
C THR A 218 2.34 5.63 -22.00
N PRO A 219 2.78 6.69 -22.69
CA PRO A 219 3.97 7.45 -22.30
C PRO A 219 3.75 8.15 -20.96
N CYS A 220 4.81 8.24 -20.13
CA CYS A 220 4.72 8.85 -18.81
C CYS A 220 5.74 9.99 -18.65
N PRO A 221 5.32 11.20 -18.22
CA PRO A 221 6.21 12.34 -18.03
C PRO A 221 7.21 12.17 -16.87
N HIS A 222 6.94 11.25 -15.95
CA HIS A 222 7.79 10.98 -14.79
C HIS A 222 8.83 9.89 -15.01
N CYS A 223 8.74 9.18 -16.13
CA CYS A 223 9.72 8.16 -16.44
C CYS A 223 10.93 8.79 -17.15
N PRO A 224 12.16 8.33 -16.85
CA PRO A 224 13.40 8.90 -17.36
C PRO A 224 13.60 8.79 -18.88
N HIS A 225 12.62 8.28 -19.63
CA HIS A 225 12.63 8.10 -21.07
C HIS A 225 11.94 9.24 -21.84
N GLY A 226 11.07 10.05 -21.22
CA GLY A 226 10.27 11.06 -21.90
C GLY A 226 10.99 12.34 -22.37
N ARG A 227 12.31 12.48 -22.14
CA ARG A 227 13.05 13.72 -22.47
C ARG A 227 14.03 13.60 -23.63
N ALA A 228 14.19 12.42 -24.23
CA ALA A 228 15.16 12.24 -25.32
C ALA A 228 14.62 12.67 -26.70
N ASN A 229 13.29 12.69 -26.90
CA ASN A 229 12.71 13.02 -28.22
C ASN A 229 12.45 14.52 -28.46
N GLU A 230 12.41 15.36 -27.43
CA GLU A 230 12.15 16.80 -27.63
C GLU A 230 13.40 17.63 -27.99
N GLN A 231 14.60 17.02 -28.03
CA GLN A 231 15.84 17.72 -28.39
C GLN A 231 16.32 17.49 -29.85
N MET A 232 15.62 16.69 -30.65
CA MET A 232 15.96 16.48 -32.07
C MET A 232 15.05 17.21 -33.07
N ASP A 233 13.90 17.73 -32.64
CA ASP A 233 12.98 18.50 -33.51
C ASP A 233 13.15 20.04 -33.41
N ALA A 234 14.24 20.51 -32.76
CA ALA A 234 14.59 21.93 -32.65
C ALA A 234 15.83 22.33 -33.47
N GLY A 235 16.20 21.54 -34.48
CA GLY A 235 17.35 21.76 -35.38
C GLY A 235 16.96 21.87 -36.83
#